data_AF-A0AA42XY02-F1
#
_entry.id   AF-A0AA42XY02-F1
#
_cell.length_a   1.000
_cell.length_b   1.000
_cell.length_c   1.000
_cell.angle_alpha   90.00
_cell.angle_beta   90.00
_cell.angle_gamma   90.00
#
_symmetry.space_group_name_H-M   'P 1'
#
loop_
_entity.id
_entity.type
_entity.pdbx_description
1 polymer ?
#
loop_
_entity_poly.entity_id
_entity_poly.type
_entity_poly.pdbx_seq_one_letter_code
_entity_poly.pdbx_strand_id
1 'polypeptide(L)'
;MRISNSFSEGEIQVLEFILQTLLRGGTPNMATRNKDFASVYRKVMTMKKRVEEKKAQAKVSSSVGTVAAAEDDDEMHRKAG
;
A
#
# COMPACT_ATOMS: atom_id res chain seq x y z
N MET A 1 0.67 17.62 20.58
CA MET A 1 0.24 16.83 19.42
C MET A 1 0.90 17.40 18.18
N ARG A 2 1.77 16.65 17.50
CA ARG A 2 2.50 17.15 16.32
C ARG A 2 1.66 16.82 15.08
N ILE A 3 1.02 17.82 14.48
CA ILE A 3 0.28 17.64 13.22
C ILE A 3 1.34 17.56 12.13
N SER A 4 1.60 16.37 11.56
CA SER A 4 2.48 16.25 10.40
C SER A 4 1.81 16.88 9.19
N ASN A 5 2.56 17.67 8.41
CA ASN A 5 2.09 18.26 7.13
C ASN A 5 1.91 17.21 6.00
N SER A 6 1.68 15.95 6.35
CA SER A 6 1.54 14.82 5.44
C SER A 6 0.56 13.82 6.04
N PHE A 7 -0.25 13.19 5.18
CA PHE A 7 -1.08 12.06 5.54
C PHE A 7 -0.24 10.86 5.98
N SER A 8 -0.70 10.17 7.00
CA SER A 8 -0.24 8.85 7.42
C SER A 8 -0.63 7.78 6.39
N GLU A 9 -0.01 6.60 6.48
CA GLU A 9 -0.32 5.47 5.60
C GLU A 9 -1.80 5.06 5.69
N GLY A 10 -2.35 4.98 6.90
CA GLY A 10 -3.75 4.63 7.10
C GLY A 10 -4.69 5.64 6.46
N GLU A 11 -4.39 6.94 6.57
CA GLU A 11 -5.18 7.98 5.90
C GLU A 11 -5.11 7.87 4.37
N ILE A 12 -3.94 7.53 3.81
CA ILE A 12 -3.78 7.29 2.37
C ILE A 12 -4.61 6.09 1.93
N GLN A 13 -4.64 5.00 2.70
CA GLN A 13 -5.45 3.81 2.40
C GLN A 13 -6.95 4.12 2.43
N VAL A 14 -7.41 4.89 3.43
CA VAL A 14 -8.82 5.32 3.52
C VAL A 14 -9.19 6.21 2.33
N LEU A 15 -8.32 7.16 1.96
CA LEU A 15 -8.54 8.00 0.79
C LEU A 15 -8.59 7.18 -0.51
N GLU A 16 -7.70 6.20 -0.67
CA GLU A 16 -7.72 5.29 -1.82
C GLU A 16 -9.04 4.51 -1.87
N PHE A 17 -9.49 3.94 -0.76
CA PHE A 17 -10.73 3.17 -0.68
C PHE A 17 -11.95 4.01 -1.07
N ILE A 18 -12.08 5.22 -0.52
CA ILE A 18 -13.19 6.12 -0.85
C ILE A 18 -13.17 6.46 -2.33
N LEU A 19 -12.01 6.83 -2.87
CA LEU A 19 -11.89 7.22 -4.27
C LEU A 19 -12.19 6.05 -5.21
N GLN A 20 -11.69 4.85 -4.94
CA GLN A 20 -12.02 3.65 -5.72
C GLN A 20 -13.51 3.28 -5.64
N THR A 21 -14.12 3.44 -4.46
CA THR A 21 -15.57 3.23 -4.29
C THR A 21 -16.38 4.21 -5.16
N LEU A 22 -15.95 5.47 -5.25
CA LEU A 22 -16.58 6.47 -6.12
C LEU A 22 -16.42 6.13 -7.61
N LEU A 23 -15.33 5.47 -8.00
CA LEU A 23 -15.10 5.02 -9.37
C LEU A 23 -16.06 3.90 -9.82
N ARG A 24 -16.52 3.03 -8.91
CA ARG A 24 -17.30 1.82 -9.25
C ARG A 24 -16.67 0.98 -10.38
N GLY A 25 -15.34 0.93 -10.45
CA GLY A 25 -14.59 0.23 -11.51
C GLY A 25 -14.37 1.04 -12.81
N GLY A 26 -14.86 2.29 -12.88
CA GLY A 26 -14.60 3.21 -13.98
C GLY A 26 -13.28 3.99 -13.85
N THR A 27 -13.04 4.90 -14.80
CA THR A 27 -11.85 5.77 -14.76
C THR A 27 -12.17 7.10 -14.04
N PRO A 28 -11.18 7.79 -13.44
CA PRO A 28 -11.40 9.04 -12.72
C PRO A 28 -12.05 10.16 -13.54
N ASN A 29 -11.85 10.16 -14.86
CA ASN A 29 -12.48 11.13 -15.75
C ASN A 29 -13.98 10.86 -15.98
N MET A 30 -14.45 9.65 -15.68
CA MET A 30 -15.84 9.22 -15.86
C MET A 30 -16.66 9.21 -14.57
N ALA A 31 -15.99 9.10 -13.41
CA ALA A 31 -16.63 8.76 -12.16
C ALA A 31 -17.43 9.88 -11.48
N THR A 32 -17.05 11.15 -11.69
CA THR A 32 -17.73 12.26 -11.01
C THR A 32 -17.87 13.47 -11.90
N ARG A 33 -18.90 14.30 -11.64
CA ARG A 33 -19.09 15.61 -12.28
C ARG A 33 -18.09 16.67 -11.80
N ASN A 34 -17.24 16.34 -10.82
CA ASN A 34 -16.27 17.27 -10.25
C ASN A 34 -14.95 17.20 -11.03
N LYS A 35 -14.54 18.33 -11.61
CA LYS A 35 -13.31 18.47 -12.41
C LYS A 35 -12.03 18.17 -11.61
N ASP A 36 -12.07 18.35 -10.29
CA ASP A 36 -10.91 18.15 -9.43
C ASP A 36 -10.68 16.69 -9.04
N PHE A 37 -11.68 15.83 -9.24
CA PHE A 37 -11.62 14.44 -8.81
C PHE A 37 -10.43 13.68 -9.40
N ALA A 38 -10.17 13.88 -10.70
CA ALA A 38 -9.04 13.25 -11.37
C ALA A 38 -7.68 13.71 -10.78
N SER A 39 -7.60 14.99 -10.37
CA SER A 39 -6.40 15.54 -9.72
C SER A 39 -6.18 14.92 -8.33
N VAL A 40 -7.25 14.85 -7.53
CA VAL A 40 -7.22 14.24 -6.19
C VAL A 40 -6.84 12.75 -6.28
N TYR A 41 -7.44 12.01 -7.20
CA TYR A 41 -7.10 10.61 -7.44
C TYR A 41 -5.62 10.41 -7.76
N ARG A 42 -5.07 11.17 -8.72
CA ARG A 42 -3.64 11.11 -9.06
C ARG A 42 -2.75 11.44 -7.87
N LYS A 43 -3.13 12.44 -7.06
CA LYS A 43 -2.38 12.82 -5.87
C LYS A 43 -2.33 11.69 -4.85
N VAL A 44 -3.45 11.02 -4.57
CA VAL A 44 -3.52 9.88 -3.64
C VAL A 44 -2.68 8.71 -4.14
N MET A 45 -2.78 8.35 -5.42
CA MET A 45 -1.95 7.29 -6.02
C MET A 45 -0.45 7.62 -5.94
N THR A 46 -0.08 8.89 -6.14
CA THR A 46 1.31 9.33 -5.98
C THR A 46 1.79 9.22 -4.53
N MET A 47 0.93 9.58 -3.56
CA MET A 47 1.25 9.45 -2.14
C MET A 47 1.45 7.98 -1.76
N LYS A 48 0.57 7.08 -2.22
CA LYS A 48 0.70 5.63 -2.04
C LYS A 48 2.03 5.12 -2.58
N LYS A 49 2.36 5.45 -3.83
CA LYS A 49 3.63 5.05 -4.46
C LYS A 49 4.85 5.50 -3.65
N ARG A 50 4.85 6.75 -3.16
CA ARG A 50 5.95 7.27 -2.32
C ARG A 50 6.09 6.53 -0.99
N VAL A 51 4.98 6.10 -0.39
CA VAL A 51 5.02 5.30 0.84
C VAL A 51 5.60 3.91 0.56
N GLU A 52 5.19 3.27 -0.53
CA GLU A 52 5.73 1.97 -0.95
C GLU A 52 7.23 2.05 -1.28
N GLU A 53 7.66 3.08 -2.02
CA GLU A 53 9.07 3.34 -2.31
C GLU A 53 9.89 3.56 -1.04
N LYS A 54 9.37 4.34 -0.08
CA LYS A 54 10.02 4.53 1.23
C LYS A 54 10.14 3.23 2.00
N LYS A 55 9.13 2.37 1.95
CA LYS A 55 9.19 1.03 2.58
C LYS A 55 10.23 0.14 1.91
N ALA A 56 10.29 0.15 0.58
CA ALA A 56 11.30 -0.60 -0.17
C ALA A 56 12.72 -0.11 0.19
N GLN A 57 12.93 1.21 0.24
CA GLN A 57 14.20 1.78 0.65
C GLN A 57 14.55 1.45 2.11
N ALA A 58 13.59 1.51 3.04
CA ALA A 58 13.81 1.12 4.43
C ALA A 58 14.20 -0.36 4.60
N LYS A 59 13.65 -1.25 3.76
CA LYS A 59 14.04 -2.67 3.72
C LYS A 59 15.48 -2.84 3.23
N VAL A 60 15.92 -2.07 2.23
CA VAL A 60 17.28 -2.13 1.69
C VAL A 60 18.31 -1.49 2.63
N SER A 61 17.92 -0.44 3.35
CA SER A 61 18.80 0.28 4.30
C SER A 61 18.85 -0.35 5.70
N SER A 62 18.14 -1.46 5.94
CA SER A 62 18.20 -2.18 7.20
C SER A 62 19.55 -2.90 7.34
N SER A 63 20.52 -2.23 7.96
CA SER A 63 21.82 -2.80 8.35
C SER A 63 21.71 -3.89 9.45
N VAL A 64 20.51 -4.30 9.83
CA VAL A 64 20.28 -5.45 10.71
C VAL A 64 19.73 -6.57 9.83
N GLY A 65 20.55 -7.59 9.57
CA GLY A 65 20.15 -8.76 8.81
C GLY A 65 18.97 -9.45 9.48
N THR A 66 17.84 -9.50 8.78
CA THR A 66 16.71 -10.34 9.19
C THR A 66 16.98 -11.73 8.66
N VAL A 67 17.35 -12.65 9.56
CA VAL A 67 17.43 -14.08 9.27
C VAL A 67 16.04 -14.53 8.85
N ALA A 68 15.90 -15.06 7.64
CA ALA A 68 14.67 -15.70 7.21
C ALA A 68 14.33 -16.81 8.21
N ALA A 69 13.11 -16.79 8.76
CA ALA A 69 12.61 -17.93 9.52
C ALA A 69 12.58 -19.13 8.56
N ALA A 70 13.12 -20.27 9.01
CA ALA A 70 13.04 -21.52 8.28
C ALA A 70 11.56 -21.80 7.95
N GLU A 71 11.27 -22.06 6.68
CA GLU A 71 10.01 -22.70 6.29
C GLU A 71 10.04 -24.10 6.93
N ASP A 72 9.09 -24.37 7.81
CA ASP A 72 8.87 -25.69 8.43
C ASP A 72 8.59 -26.71 7.33
N ASP A 73 9.64 -27.41 6.91
CA ASP A 73 9.61 -28.49 5.92
C ASP A 73 9.49 -29.85 6.63
N ASP A 74 8.53 -29.97 7.55
CA ASP A 74 8.41 -31.13 8.45
C ASP A 74 6.98 -31.68 8.55
N GLU A 75 6.32 -31.89 7.40
CA GLU A 75 5.12 -32.74 7.35
C GLU A 75 4.94 -33.47 6.01
N MET A 76 5.77 -34.49 5.70
CA MET A 76 5.30 -35.71 4.98
C MET A 76 6.29 -36.89 4.84
N HIS A 77 7.26 -37.08 5.74
CA HIS A 77 8.03 -38.34 5.79
C HIS A 77 7.76 -39.13 7.07
N ARG A 78 6.53 -39.65 7.20
CA ARG A 78 6.32 -40.87 7.99
C ARG A 78 5.52 -41.90 7.23
N LYS A 79 6.21 -43.04 7.07
CA LYS A 79 5.70 -44.40 6.92
C LYS A 79 5.64 -44.93 5.48
N ALA A 80 6.81 -45.38 5.03
CA ALA A 80 6.90 -46.70 4.41
C ALA A 80 6.54 -47.75 5.48
N GLY A 81 5.69 -48.69 5.10
CA GLY A 81 5.22 -49.82 5.89
C GLY A 81 4.10 -50.51 5.13
#